data_AF-A0A259DNL2-F1
#
_entry.id   AF-A0A259DNL2-F1
#
_cell.length_a   1.000
_cell.length_b   1.000
_cell.length_c   1.000
_cell.angle_alpha   90.00
_cell.angle_beta   90.00
_cell.angle_gamma   90.00
#
_symmetry.space_group_name_H-M   'P 1'
#
loop_
_entity.id
_entity.type
_entity.pdbx_description
1 polymer ?
#
loop_
_entity_poly.entity_id
_entity_poly.type
_entity_poly.pdbx_seq_one_letter_code
_entity_poly.pdbx_strand_id
1 'polypeptide(L)' 'MNGIARYDDRNNRLIVVRNGENMERYIPCTNFNPNSDKYFGIETNGDEIYLLVGPANNSRPNRKIIYKFSSLGGGASKSM' A
#
# COMPACT_ATOMS: atom_id res chain seq x y z
N MET A 1 -14.50 11.23 -2.79
CA MET A 1 -13.21 11.13 -3.50
C MET A 1 -12.30 10.24 -2.66
N ASN A 2 -11.65 9.24 -3.28
CA ASN A 2 -10.74 8.34 -2.57
C ASN A 2 -9.34 8.98 -2.51
N GLY A 3 -8.53 8.59 -1.52
CA GLY A 3 -7.11 8.93 -1.54
C GLY A 3 -6.38 8.27 -2.72
N ILE A 4 -5.20 8.78 -3.05
CA ILE A 4 -4.33 8.25 -4.11
C ILE A 4 -3.26 7.37 -3.46
N ALA A 5 -2.94 6.23 -4.09
CA ALA A 5 -1.88 5.34 -3.65
C ALA A 5 -1.07 4.84 -4.86
N ARG A 6 0.26 4.78 -4.71
CA ARG A 6 1.21 4.18 -5.66
C ARG A 6 2.14 3.23 -4.91
N TYR A 7 2.60 2.18 -5.58
CA TYR A 7 3.64 1.30 -5.04
C TYR A 7 5.03 1.82 -5.44
N ASP A 8 5.93 1.91 -4.46
CA ASP A 8 7.36 2.22 -4.60
C ASP A 8 8.13 0.91 -4.40
N ASP A 9 8.52 0.30 -5.52
CA ASP A 9 9.21 -0.98 -5.60
C ASP A 9 10.61 -0.93 -5.02
N ARG A 10 11.29 0.22 -5.12
CA ARG A 10 12.65 0.41 -4.60
C ARG A 10 12.72 0.31 -3.08
N ASN A 11 11.67 0.77 -2.39
CA ASN A 11 11.64 0.82 -0.93
C ASN A 11 10.60 -0.13 -0.30
N ASN A 12 9.95 -0.97 -1.12
CA ASN A 12 8.86 -1.85 -0.71
C ASN A 12 7.81 -1.15 0.16
N ARG A 13 7.23 -0.05 -0.35
CA ARG A 13 6.25 0.78 0.38
C ARG A 13 5.20 1.37 -0.54
N LEU A 14 4.07 1.78 0.03
CA LEU A 14 3.09 2.61 -0.65
C LEU A 14 3.41 4.09 -0.42
N ILE A 15 3.33 4.88 -1.48
CA ILE A 15 3.29 6.33 -1.41
C ILE A 15 1.83 6.73 -1.56
N VAL A 16 1.29 7.38 -0.54
CA VAL A 16 -0.13 7.64 -0.42
C VAL A 16 -0.42 9.10 -0.11
N VAL A 17 -1.51 9.61 -0.67
CA VAL A 17 -2.04 10.95 -0.40
C VAL A 17 -3.50 10.76 0.00
N ARG A 18 -3.85 11.08 1.25
CA ARG A 18 -5.24 10.96 1.71
C ARG A 18 -6.11 12.01 1.00
N ASN A 19 -7.39 11.71 0.87
CA ASN A 19 -8.34 12.70 0.34
C ASN A 19 -8.34 13.96 1.22
N GLY A 20 -8.10 15.12 0.62
CA GLY A 20 -7.99 16.41 1.32
C GLY A 20 -6.61 16.72 1.92
N GLU A 21 -5.63 15.81 1.83
CA GLU A 21 -4.24 16.10 2.17
C GLU A 21 -3.44 16.45 0.91
N ASN A 22 -2.44 17.33 1.05
CA ASN A 22 -1.47 17.65 -0.03
C ASN A 22 -0.09 17.03 0.22
N MET A 23 0.04 16.21 1.26
CA MET A 23 1.32 15.63 1.68
C MET A 23 1.36 14.14 1.37
N GLU A 24 2.45 13.70 0.77
CA GLU A 24 2.75 12.28 0.61
C GLU A 24 3.10 11.65 1.96
N ARG A 25 2.53 10.48 2.21
CA ARG A 25 2.84 9.63 3.35
C ARG A 25 3.27 8.25 2.84
N TYR A 26 3.91 7.50 3.72
CA TYR A 26 4.50 6.22 3.37
C TYR A 26 3.94 5.11 4.24
N ILE A 27 3.49 4.02 3.63
CA ILE A 27 3.06 2.79 4.32
C ILE A 27 4.01 1.66 3.92
N PRO A 28 4.82 1.09 4.83
CA PRO A 28 5.65 -0.07 4.53
C PRO A 28 4.80 -1.27 4.09
N CYS A 29 5.20 -1.94 3.02
CA CYS A 29 4.49 -3.11 2.51
C CYS A 29 5.00 -4.41 3.14
N THR A 30 4.89 -4.56 4.46
CA THR A 30 5.48 -5.69 5.21
C THR A 30 4.90 -7.06 4.83
N ASN A 31 3.69 -7.10 4.30
CA ASN A 31 3.01 -8.33 3.88
C ASN A 31 3.24 -8.65 2.39
N PHE A 32 4.04 -7.85 1.68
CA PHE A 32 4.42 -8.06 0.29
C PHE A 32 5.93 -8.34 0.20
N ASN A 33 6.30 -9.43 -0.47
CA ASN A 33 7.70 -9.76 -0.73
C ASN A 33 8.02 -9.56 -2.22
N PRO A 34 8.69 -8.47 -2.63
CA PRO A 34 9.01 -8.21 -4.04
C PRO A 34 9.99 -9.22 -4.64
N ASN A 35 10.67 -10.05 -3.83
CA ASN A 35 11.59 -11.08 -4.33
C ASN A 35 10.88 -12.35 -4.80
N SER A 36 9.65 -12.61 -4.32
CA SER A 36 8.88 -13.83 -4.61
C SER A 36 7.53 -13.56 -5.28
N ASP A 37 6.96 -12.38 -5.03
CA ASP A 37 5.68 -11.96 -5.54
C ASP A 37 5.84 -10.85 -6.57
N LYS A 38 4.94 -10.86 -7.55
CA LYS A 38 4.79 -9.82 -8.56
C LYS A 38 3.65 -8.89 -8.18
N TYR A 39 3.89 -7.60 -8.35
CA TYR A 39 2.90 -6.54 -8.28
C TYR A 39 2.13 -6.43 -9.60
N PHE A 40 0.80 -6.31 -9.53
CA PHE A 40 -0.07 -6.16 -10.70
C PHE A 40 -0.81 -4.82 -10.76
N GLY A 41 -1.07 -4.19 -9.62
CA GLY A 41 -1.85 -2.96 -9.57
C GLY A 41 -2.30 -2.59 -8.16
N ILE A 42 -2.84 -1.38 -8.03
CA ILE A 42 -3.46 -0.88 -6.80
C ILE A 42 -4.91 -0.53 -7.10
N GLU A 43 -5.80 -0.87 -6.17
CA GLU A 43 -7.17 -0.36 -6.13
C GLU A 43 -7.38 0.38 -4.82
N THR A 44 -8.09 1.51 -4.84
CA THR A 44 -8.48 2.24 -3.62
C THR A 44 -10.00 2.24 -3.47
N ASN A 45 -10.48 1.93 -2.27
CA ASN A 45 -11.90 1.94 -1.93
C ASN A 45 -12.10 2.58 -0.55
N GLY A 46 -12.50 3.85 -0.53
CA GLY A 46 -12.63 4.61 0.72
C GLY A 46 -11.30 4.69 1.48
N ASP A 47 -11.26 4.06 2.66
CA ASP A 47 -10.06 3.99 3.51
C ASP A 47 -9.10 2.86 3.11
N GLU A 48 -9.54 1.90 2.30
CA GLU A 48 -8.77 0.70 1.97
C GLU A 48 -7.95 0.87 0.70
N ILE A 49 -6.74 0.33 0.75
CA ILE A 49 -5.80 0.27 -0.36
C ILE A 49 -5.48 -1.21 -0.60
N TYR A 50 -5.89 -1.72 -1.76
CA TYR A 50 -5.67 -3.08 -2.18
C TYR A 50 -4.45 -3.15 -3.09
N LEU A 51 -3.39 -3.80 -2.63
CA LEU A 51 -2.24 -4.17 -3.46
C LEU A 51 -2.55 -5.52 -4.14
N LEU A 52 -2.73 -5.50 -5.46
CA LEU A 52 -2.98 -6.70 -6.26
C LEU A 52 -1.65 -7.40 -6.53
N VAL A 53 -1.52 -8.64 -6.03
CA VAL A 53 -0.27 -9.40 -6.08
C VAL A 53 -0.51 -10.84 -6.49
N GLY A 54 0.56 -11.53 -6.87
CA GLY A 54 0.57 -12.97 -7.06
C GLY A 54 1.97 -13.49 -7.34
N PRO A 55 2.14 -14.82 -7.47
CA PRO A 55 3.41 -15.42 -7.85
C PRO A 55 4.02 -14.79 -9.11
N ALA A 56 5.36 -14.71 -9.17
CA ALA A 56 6.06 -14.06 -10.28
C ALA A 56 5.75 -14.67 -11.67
N ASN A 57 5.42 -15.95 -11.71
CA ASN A 57 5.04 -16.69 -12.91
C ASN A 57 3.56 -16.51 -13.32
N ASN A 58 2.73 -15.82 -12.53
CA ASN A 58 1.34 -15.60 -12.88
C ASN A 58 1.16 -14.47 -13.91
N SER A 59 0.19 -14.66 -14.80
CA SER A 59 -0.27 -13.63 -15.74
C SER A 59 -1.28 -12.66 -15.12
N ARG A 60 -1.91 -13.03 -13.99
CA ARG A 60 -2.94 -12.27 -13.28
C ARG A 60 -2.72 -12.30 -11.77
N PRO A 61 -3.17 -11.27 -11.03
CA PRO A 61 -3.14 -11.32 -9.57
C PRO A 61 -4.03 -12.45 -9.05
N ASN A 62 -3.60 -13.12 -7.98
CA ASN A 62 -4.39 -14.15 -7.29
C ASN A 62 -4.66 -13.81 -5.82
N ARG A 63 -4.11 -12.70 -5.32
CA ARG A 63 -4.25 -12.25 -3.94
C ARG A 63 -4.33 -10.73 -3.89
N LYS A 64 -5.06 -10.22 -2.90
CA LYS A 64 -5.08 -8.80 -2.53
C LYS A 64 -4.46 -8.66 -1.14
N ILE A 65 -3.53 -7.72 -0.97
CA ILE A 65 -3.02 -7.32 0.35
C ILE A 65 -3.66 -5.98 0.69
N ILE A 66 -4.23 -5.89 1.90
CA ILE A 66 -5.00 -4.72 2.33
C ILE A 66 -4.12 -3.84 3.22
N TYR A 67 -4.02 -2.56 2.85
CA TYR A 67 -3.51 -1.47 3.67
C TYR A 67 -4.61 -0.43 3.86
N LYS A 68 -4.41 0.53 4.76
CA LYS A 68 -5.42 1.58 5.04
C LYS A 68 -4.81 2.96 5.08
N PHE A 69 -5.50 3.97 4.54
CA PHE A 69 -5.08 5.35 4.69
C PHE A 69 -5.07 5.77 6.18
N SER A 70 -6.00 5.26 6.98
CA SER A 70 -6.09 5.48 8.43
C SER A 70 -4.95 4.86 9.23
N SER A 71 -4.23 3.84 8.71
CA SER A 71 -3.10 3.23 9.44
C SER A 71 -1.93 4.19 9.65
N LEU A 72 -1.92 5.30 8.90
CA LEU A 72 -0.99 6.41 9.07
C LEU A 72 -1.32 7.33 10.26
N GLY A 73 -2.44 7.08 10.97
CA GLY A 73 -2.90 7.87 12.12
C GLY A 73 -2.38 7.42 13.49
N GLY A 74 -1.50 6.42 13.55
CA GLY A 74 -1.02 5.82 14.80
C GLY A 74 0.50 5.83 14.92
N GLY A 75 1.12 7.00 14.81
CA GLY A 75 2.40 7.19 15.48
C GLY A 75 2.12 7.14 16.98
N ALA A 76 2.27 5.97 17.60
CA ALA A 76 2.39 5.92 19.04
C ALA A 76 3.49 6.92 19.40
N SER A 77 3.10 7.97 20.13
CA SER A 77 4.05 8.75 20.91
C SER A 77 4.89 7.74 21.67
N LYS A 78 6.14 7.53 21.27
CA LYS A 78 7.14 7.01 22.19
C LYS A 78 7.36 8.12 23.21
N SER A 79 6.45 8.21 24.18
CA SER A 79 6.82 8.69 25.50
C SER A 79 7.59 7.56 26.14
N MET A 80 8.90 7.63 26.07
CA MET A 80 9.80 7.01 27.02
C MET A 80 10.97 7.96 27.24
#